data_AF-A0A4P5XHR1-F1
#
_entry.id   AF-A0A4P5XHR1-F1
#
_cell.length_a   1.000
_cell.length_b   1.000
_cell.length_c   1.000
_cell.angle_alpha   90.00
_cell.angle_beta   90.00
_cell.angle_gamma   90.00
#
_symmetry.space_group_name_H-M   'P 1'
#
loop_
_entity.id
_entity.type
_entity.pdbx_description
1 polymer ?
#
loop_
_entity_poly.entity_id
_entity_poly.type
_entity_poly.pdbx_seq_one_letter_code
_entity_poly.pdbx_strand_id
1 'polypeptide(L)'
;MGVAGHVLDEPKSLGTMRTRDATLEFKVNPRRSTSQGARVQPFEGPVAIVVDPLSASTSEIFAGGLQKLGRARVFGRTSAGAALPAQMKSLPSGDALLFAFANFTLPDGSTIEGVGVIADEPTGTRRADWTPNQDADVNAAAKWIATQFEVEKP
;
A
#
# COMPACT_ATOMS: atom_id res chain seq x y z
N MET A 1 5.97 -9.89 -9.56
CA MET A 1 6.92 -10.02 -8.43
C MET A 1 7.06 -8.65 -7.81
N GLY A 2 6.51 -8.46 -6.62
CA GLY A 2 6.55 -7.18 -5.89
C GLY A 2 6.63 -7.46 -4.40
N VAL A 3 6.85 -6.42 -3.59
CA VAL A 3 7.06 -6.54 -2.13
C VAL A 3 5.90 -7.30 -1.46
N ALA A 4 4.66 -7.18 -1.95
CA ALA A 4 3.50 -7.88 -1.41
C ALA A 4 3.58 -9.42 -1.46
N GLY A 5 4.38 -9.99 -2.37
CA GLY A 5 4.58 -11.44 -2.42
C GLY A 5 5.30 -12.00 -1.20
N HIS A 6 5.95 -11.14 -0.40
CA HIS A 6 6.54 -11.54 0.87
C HIS A 6 5.54 -11.77 1.99
N VAL A 7 4.30 -11.31 1.85
CA VAL A 7 3.29 -11.40 2.91
C VAL A 7 2.03 -12.13 2.47
N LEU A 8 1.81 -12.32 1.16
CA LEU A 8 0.70 -13.11 0.64
C LEU A 8 1.15 -14.56 0.38
N ASP A 9 0.40 -15.52 0.92
CA ASP A 9 0.64 -16.96 0.82
C ASP A 9 -0.06 -17.61 -0.38
N GLU A 10 -1.10 -16.97 -0.92
CA GLU A 10 -1.77 -17.33 -2.16
C GLU A 10 -1.76 -16.20 -3.21
N PRO A 11 -1.90 -16.51 -4.51
CA PRO A 11 -2.02 -15.49 -5.54
C PRO A 11 -3.25 -14.60 -5.32
N LYS A 12 -3.05 -13.28 -5.26
CA LYS A 12 -4.12 -12.27 -5.14
C LYS A 12 -3.84 -11.10 -6.08
N SER A 13 -4.85 -10.25 -6.29
CA SER A 13 -4.68 -8.98 -6.98
C SER A 13 -4.72 -7.82 -5.98
N LEU A 14 -3.81 -6.85 -6.11
CA LEU A 14 -3.87 -5.60 -5.33
C LEU A 14 -4.82 -4.57 -5.93
N GLY A 15 -5.41 -4.87 -7.08
CA GLY A 15 -6.35 -3.99 -7.76
C GLY A 15 -6.30 -4.15 -9.27
N THR A 16 -7.08 -3.33 -9.94
CA THR A 16 -7.31 -3.43 -11.38
C THR A 16 -7.04 -2.10 -12.04
N MET A 17 -6.15 -2.12 -13.03
CA MET A 17 -5.96 -1.01 -13.95
C MET A 17 -6.86 -1.22 -15.16
N ARG A 18 -7.59 -0.18 -15.55
CA ARG A 18 -8.45 -0.19 -16.74
C ARG A 18 -8.09 0.95 -17.67
N THR A 19 -7.67 0.60 -18.87
CA THR A 19 -7.48 1.51 -20.01
C THR A 19 -8.75 1.53 -20.88
N ARG A 20 -8.71 2.22 -22.02
CA ARG A 20 -9.80 2.15 -23.02
C ARG A 20 -9.98 0.73 -23.58
N ASP A 21 -8.88 0.03 -23.85
CA ASP A 21 -8.89 -1.19 -24.65
C ASP A 21 -8.57 -2.45 -23.85
N ALA A 22 -8.08 -2.30 -22.62
CA ALA A 22 -7.62 -3.42 -21.80
C ALA A 22 -7.85 -3.21 -20.31
N THR A 23 -8.05 -4.34 -19.63
CA THR A 23 -8.07 -4.47 -18.17
C THR A 23 -6.87 -5.30 -17.73
N LEU A 24 -6.12 -4.81 -16.76
CA LEU A 24 -4.91 -5.44 -16.23
C LEU A 24 -5.02 -5.56 -14.72
N GLU A 25 -4.91 -6.79 -14.20
CA GLU A 25 -4.88 -7.05 -12.76
C GLU A 25 -3.46 -6.95 -12.23
N PHE A 26 -3.30 -6.28 -11.09
CA PHE A 26 -2.02 -6.14 -10.40
C PHE A 26 -1.78 -7.39 -9.54
N LYS A 27 -1.59 -8.52 -10.23
CA LYS A 27 -1.42 -9.84 -9.62
C LYS A 27 -0.11 -9.93 -8.85
N VAL A 28 -0.23 -10.45 -7.64
CA VAL A 28 0.88 -10.78 -6.76
C VAL A 28 0.91 -12.28 -6.60
N ASN A 29 2.09 -12.86 -6.83
CA ASN A 29 2.37 -14.26 -6.54
C ASN A 29 3.20 -14.36 -5.26
N PRO A 30 2.93 -15.35 -4.40
CA PRO A 30 3.73 -15.62 -3.21
C PRO A 30 5.21 -15.82 -3.54
N ARG A 31 6.09 -15.19 -2.76
CA ARG A 31 7.53 -15.34 -2.91
C ARG A 31 7.99 -16.60 -2.19
N ARG A 32 8.19 -17.68 -2.95
CA ARG A 32 8.63 -18.99 -2.43
C ARG A 32 10.15 -19.22 -2.55
N SER A 33 10.88 -18.29 -3.17
CA SER A 33 12.34 -18.36 -3.31
C SER A 33 13.03 -17.00 -3.26
N THR A 34 14.27 -16.99 -2.78
CA THR A 34 15.18 -15.83 -2.88
C THR A 34 15.77 -15.73 -4.28
N SER A 35 16.46 -14.63 -4.57
CA SER A 35 17.24 -14.47 -5.81
C SER A 35 18.39 -15.47 -5.95
N GLN A 36 18.82 -16.08 -4.84
CA GLN A 36 19.87 -17.11 -4.79
C GLN A 36 19.29 -18.54 -4.86
N GLY A 37 17.98 -18.69 -5.06
CA GLY A 37 17.32 -20.00 -5.17
C GLY A 37 17.02 -20.69 -3.84
N ALA A 38 17.30 -20.05 -2.70
CA ALA A 38 16.92 -20.59 -1.40
C ALA A 38 15.39 -20.56 -1.23
N ARG A 39 14.81 -21.64 -0.72
CA ARG A 39 13.37 -21.71 -0.40
C ARG A 39 13.04 -20.78 0.76
N VAL A 40 11.97 -20.02 0.63
CA VAL A 40 11.42 -19.16 1.69
C VAL A 40 9.90 -19.29 1.70
N GLN A 41 9.29 -18.95 2.82
CA GLN A 41 7.84 -18.81 2.92
C GLN A 41 7.49 -17.33 3.07
N PRO A 42 6.35 -16.88 2.52
CA PRO A 42 5.76 -15.60 2.87
C PRO A 42 5.60 -15.50 4.39
N PHE A 43 5.78 -14.30 4.92
CA PHE A 43 5.57 -13.99 6.32
C PHE A 43 4.08 -14.11 6.65
N GLU A 44 3.77 -14.94 7.65
CA GLU A 44 2.39 -15.23 8.07
C GLU A 44 1.92 -14.33 9.23
N GLY A 45 2.85 -13.65 9.90
CA GLY A 45 2.54 -12.81 11.05
C GLY A 45 1.77 -11.51 10.70
N PRO A 46 1.40 -10.74 11.73
CA PRO A 46 0.67 -9.49 11.56
C PRO A 46 1.50 -8.46 10.81
N VAL A 47 0.86 -7.71 9.90
CA VAL A 47 1.52 -6.68 9.09
C VAL A 47 0.82 -5.34 9.35
N ALA A 48 1.60 -4.39 9.88
CA ALA A 48 1.21 -2.99 9.98
C ALA A 48 1.87 -2.19 8.85
N ILE A 49 1.11 -1.32 8.20
CA ILE A 49 1.61 -0.39 7.18
C ILE A 49 1.34 1.02 7.68
N VAL A 50 2.37 1.87 7.73
CA VAL A 50 2.23 3.28 8.07
C VAL A 50 2.22 4.10 6.79
N VAL A 51 1.25 5.00 6.67
CA VAL A 51 1.10 5.91 5.53
C VAL A 51 0.92 7.35 6.00
N ASP A 52 1.26 8.28 5.12
CA ASP A 52 1.13 9.72 5.35
C ASP A 52 0.77 10.47 4.05
N PRO A 53 0.54 11.79 4.09
CA PRO A 53 0.20 12.56 2.88
C PRO A 53 1.30 12.61 1.82
N LEU A 54 2.53 12.14 2.10
CA LEU A 54 3.61 12.03 1.12
C LEU A 54 3.67 10.63 0.48
N SER A 55 2.89 9.68 0.99
CA SER A 55 2.68 8.39 0.38
C SER A 55 1.83 8.57 -0.88
N ALA A 56 2.41 8.28 -2.04
CA ALA A 56 1.79 8.53 -3.35
C ALA A 56 2.08 7.39 -4.34
N SER A 57 1.19 7.18 -5.31
CA SER A 57 1.36 6.21 -6.39
C SER A 57 1.46 4.76 -5.88
N THR A 58 2.50 4.02 -6.26
CA THR A 58 2.62 2.59 -5.96
C THR A 58 2.59 2.23 -4.47
N SER A 59 2.99 3.15 -3.57
CA SER A 59 2.85 2.93 -2.12
C SER A 59 1.37 2.89 -1.70
N GLU A 60 0.51 3.67 -2.36
CA GLU A 60 -0.93 3.69 -2.10
C GLU A 60 -1.59 2.41 -2.59
N ILE A 61 -1.19 1.92 -3.78
CA ILE A 61 -1.65 0.63 -4.32
C ILE A 61 -1.24 -0.51 -3.39
N PHE A 62 -0.01 -0.48 -2.86
CA PHE A 62 0.48 -1.48 -1.93
C PHE A 62 -0.29 -1.46 -0.60
N ALA A 63 -0.41 -0.28 0.02
CA ALA A 63 -1.07 -0.10 1.30
C ALA A 63 -2.57 -0.42 1.21
N GLY A 64 -3.29 0.25 0.29
CA GLY A 64 -4.72 0.05 0.08
C GLY A 64 -5.03 -1.35 -0.43
N GLY A 65 -4.22 -1.91 -1.32
CA GLY A 65 -4.41 -3.27 -1.84
C GLY A 65 -4.35 -4.31 -0.73
N LEU A 66 -3.32 -4.28 0.11
CA LEU A 66 -3.19 -5.20 1.25
C LEU A 66 -4.24 -4.93 2.33
N GLN A 67 -4.64 -3.68 2.54
CA GLN A 67 -5.74 -3.31 3.43
C GLN A 67 -7.05 -3.95 2.99
N LYS A 68 -7.45 -3.78 1.72
CA LYS A 68 -8.71 -4.32 1.19
C LYS A 68 -8.72 -5.83 1.01
N LEU A 69 -7.55 -6.45 0.89
CA LEU A 69 -7.43 -7.91 1.00
C LEU A 69 -7.51 -8.42 2.45
N GLY A 70 -7.57 -7.53 3.45
CA GLY A 70 -7.53 -7.89 4.86
C GLY A 70 -6.18 -8.44 5.33
N ARG A 71 -5.11 -8.28 4.53
CA ARG A 71 -3.79 -8.82 4.85
C ARG A 71 -3.00 -7.93 5.80
N ALA A 72 -3.18 -6.62 5.70
CA ALA A 72 -2.47 -5.65 6.53
C ALA A 72 -3.45 -4.65 7.15
N ARG A 73 -3.08 -4.13 8.32
CA ARG A 73 -3.77 -2.98 8.92
C ARG A 73 -2.97 -1.72 8.66
N VAL A 74 -3.65 -0.64 8.26
CA VAL A 74 -3.04 0.63 7.89
C VAL A 74 -3.19 1.66 9.00
N PHE A 75 -2.11 2.36 9.31
CA PHE A 75 -1.99 3.39 10.35
C PHE A 75 -1.48 4.69 9.74
N GLY A 76 -1.72 5.80 10.42
CA GLY A 76 -1.19 7.09 10.00
C GLY A 76 -2.26 8.03 9.48
N ARG A 77 -1.92 8.79 8.45
CA ARG A 77 -2.77 9.84 7.87
C ARG A 77 -3.11 9.52 6.43
N THR A 78 -4.24 10.03 5.95
CA THR A 78 -4.68 9.82 4.58
C THR A 78 -3.58 10.16 3.58
N SER A 79 -3.33 9.25 2.65
CA SER A 79 -2.29 9.39 1.62
C SER A 79 -2.66 10.41 0.54
N ALA A 80 -1.75 10.67 -0.40
CA ALA A 80 -1.87 11.76 -1.37
C ALA A 80 -3.11 11.67 -2.29
N GLY A 81 -3.60 10.46 -2.57
CA GLY A 81 -4.66 10.22 -3.55
C GLY A 81 -4.19 10.41 -5.00
N ALA A 82 -2.93 10.06 -5.29
CA ALA A 82 -2.29 10.27 -6.59
C ALA A 82 -1.86 8.93 -7.19
N ALA A 83 -2.84 8.09 -7.51
CA ALA A 83 -2.65 6.67 -7.79
C ALA A 83 -3.05 6.25 -9.22
N LEU A 84 -3.49 7.20 -10.06
CA LEU A 84 -3.74 6.87 -11.46
C LEU A 84 -2.45 6.53 -12.22
N PRO A 85 -2.45 5.44 -13.01
CA PRO A 85 -1.36 5.13 -13.92
C PRO A 85 -1.15 6.27 -14.91
N ALA A 86 0.05 6.85 -14.85
CA ALA A 86 0.46 7.97 -15.64
C ALA A 86 1.71 7.64 -16.45
N GLN A 87 1.88 8.33 -17.57
CA GLN A 87 3.07 8.24 -18.38
C GLN A 87 3.60 9.62 -18.69
N MET A 88 4.92 9.72 -18.80
CA MET A 88 5.60 10.93 -19.22
C MET A 88 5.89 10.85 -20.72
N LYS A 89 5.54 11.90 -21.46
CA LYS A 89 5.84 12.05 -22.88
C LYS A 89 6.67 13.29 -23.11
N SER A 90 7.85 13.12 -23.71
CA SER A 90 8.68 14.23 -24.16
C SER A 90 8.03 14.96 -25.33
N LEU A 91 8.07 16.28 -25.31
CA LEU A 91 7.53 17.16 -26.34
C LEU A 91 8.65 17.71 -27.23
N PRO A 92 8.36 18.11 -28.48
CA PRO A 92 9.36 18.72 -29.37
C PRO A 92 10.00 20.01 -28.83
N SER A 93 9.35 20.69 -27.87
CA SER A 93 9.89 21.87 -27.19
C SER A 93 11.03 21.55 -26.21
N GLY A 94 11.21 20.27 -25.84
CA GLY A 94 12.10 19.85 -24.75
C GLY A 94 11.39 19.66 -23.41
N ASP A 95 10.12 20.04 -23.29
CA ASP A 95 9.31 19.82 -22.09
C ASP A 95 8.85 18.36 -21.96
N ALA A 96 8.33 18.01 -20.78
CA ALA A 96 7.69 16.72 -20.52
C ALA A 96 6.23 16.89 -20.09
N LEU A 97 5.33 16.16 -20.75
CA LEU A 97 3.93 16.04 -20.36
C LEU A 97 3.72 14.77 -19.55
N LEU A 98 3.38 14.91 -18.27
CA LEU A 98 2.89 13.81 -17.44
C LEU A 98 1.37 13.78 -17.50
N PHE A 99 0.78 12.65 -17.88
CA PHE A 99 -0.67 12.52 -17.96
C PHE A 99 -1.13 11.11 -17.56
N ALA A 100 -2.26 11.05 -16.84
CA ALA A 100 -2.95 9.81 -16.54
C ALA A 100 -3.57 9.23 -17.82
N PHE A 101 -3.45 7.92 -18.01
CA PHE A 101 -4.00 7.22 -19.19
C PHE A 101 -4.91 6.03 -18.85
N ALA A 102 -4.99 5.66 -17.56
CA ALA A 102 -5.82 4.55 -17.09
C ALA A 102 -6.48 4.91 -15.75
N ASN A 103 -7.57 4.21 -15.44
CA ASN A 103 -8.15 4.18 -14.10
C ASN A 103 -7.52 3.07 -13.27
N PHE A 104 -7.54 3.20 -11.93
CA PHE A 104 -7.17 2.13 -11.01
C PHE A 104 -8.22 1.98 -9.90
N THR A 105 -8.59 0.74 -9.59
CA THR A 105 -9.48 0.41 -8.47
C THR A 105 -8.85 -0.64 -7.57
N LEU A 106 -9.10 -0.53 -6.27
CA LEU A 106 -8.73 -1.52 -5.26
C LEU A 106 -9.51 -2.84 -5.45
N PRO A 107 -9.14 -3.93 -4.74
CA PRO A 107 -9.80 -5.23 -4.85
C PRO A 107 -11.30 -5.22 -4.54
N ASP A 108 -11.75 -4.28 -3.70
CA ASP A 108 -13.17 -4.07 -3.37
C ASP A 108 -13.91 -3.15 -4.35
N GLY A 109 -13.22 -2.69 -5.41
CA GLY A 109 -13.75 -1.77 -6.42
C GLY A 109 -13.67 -0.28 -6.06
N SER A 110 -13.19 0.07 -4.86
CA SER A 110 -13.03 1.47 -4.46
C SER A 110 -11.87 2.17 -5.18
N THR A 111 -11.89 3.50 -5.23
CA THR A 111 -10.84 4.33 -5.84
C THR A 111 -9.91 4.92 -4.79
N ILE A 112 -8.63 5.10 -5.16
CA ILE A 112 -7.65 5.84 -4.37
C ILE A 112 -7.56 7.28 -4.88
N GLU A 113 -7.73 7.50 -6.19
CA GLU A 113 -7.52 8.81 -6.81
C GLU A 113 -8.43 9.88 -6.19
N GLY A 114 -7.84 11.01 -5.80
CA GLY A 114 -8.52 12.15 -5.17
C GLY A 114 -8.99 11.91 -3.73
N VAL A 115 -8.83 10.70 -3.18
CA VAL A 115 -9.26 10.33 -1.83
C VAL A 115 -8.07 9.96 -0.94
N GLY A 116 -7.12 9.19 -1.48
CA GLY A 116 -6.05 8.56 -0.73
C GLY A 116 -6.48 7.27 -0.05
N VAL A 117 -5.50 6.53 0.47
CA VAL A 117 -5.70 5.41 1.40
C VAL A 117 -6.03 5.99 2.76
N ILE A 118 -7.24 5.73 3.23
CA ILE A 118 -7.68 6.09 4.57
C ILE A 118 -7.22 4.99 5.53
N ALA A 119 -6.41 5.36 6.52
CA ALA A 119 -5.92 4.43 7.53
C ALA A 119 -7.08 3.81 8.34
N ASP A 120 -6.93 2.53 8.71
CA ASP A 120 -7.86 1.86 9.64
C ASP A 120 -7.79 2.50 11.02
N GLU A 121 -6.61 3.04 11.37
CA GLU A 121 -6.38 3.80 12.59
C GLU A 121 -5.74 5.16 12.24
N PRO A 122 -6.56 6.21 12.07
CA PRO A 122 -6.07 7.56 11.83
C PRO A 122 -5.31 8.11 13.05
N THR A 123 -4.09 8.56 12.83
CA THR A 123 -3.20 9.11 13.86
C THR A 123 -2.61 10.45 13.43
N GLY A 124 -1.91 11.14 14.33
CA GLY A 124 -1.18 12.36 13.98
C GLY A 124 -2.05 13.52 13.49
N THR A 125 -3.35 13.52 13.80
CA THR A 125 -4.33 14.50 13.31
C THR A 125 -4.24 15.84 14.05
N ARG A 126 -3.54 15.88 15.20
CA ARG A 126 -3.35 17.09 15.99
C ARG A 126 -1.88 17.49 16.00
N ARG A 127 -1.62 18.79 16.04
CA ARG A 127 -0.24 19.32 16.17
C ARG A 127 0.51 18.76 17.38
N ALA A 128 -0.18 18.54 18.49
CA ALA A 128 0.40 18.01 19.72
C ALA A 128 0.92 16.57 19.59
N ASP A 129 0.47 15.83 18.58
CA ASP A 129 0.92 14.46 18.32
C ASP A 129 2.32 14.41 17.68
N TRP A 130 2.87 15.58 17.30
CA TRP A 130 4.17 15.72 16.63
C TRP A 130 5.17 16.38 17.57
N THR A 131 5.88 15.57 18.36
CA THR A 131 7.05 16.02 19.10
C THR A 131 8.30 15.34 18.55
N PRO A 132 9.50 15.95 18.64
CA PRO A 132 10.73 15.41 18.04
C PRO A 132 11.10 13.97 18.46
N ASN A 133 10.47 13.43 19.51
CA ASN A 133 10.72 12.09 20.06
C ASN A 133 9.47 11.19 20.10
N GLN A 134 8.35 11.60 19.49
CA GLN A 134 7.13 10.78 19.45
C GLN A 134 6.54 10.85 18.04
N ASP A 135 6.66 9.73 17.31
CA ASP A 135 5.93 9.51 16.08
C ASP A 135 4.64 8.76 16.41
N ALA A 136 3.51 9.47 16.38
CA ALA A 136 2.22 8.89 16.73
C ALA A 136 1.81 7.74 15.79
N ASP A 137 2.19 7.82 14.52
CA ASP A 137 1.80 6.87 13.48
C ASP A 137 2.55 5.55 13.70
N VAL A 138 3.87 5.62 13.90
CA VAL A 138 4.71 4.46 14.23
C VAL A 138 4.36 3.86 15.59
N ASN A 139 4.11 4.70 16.61
CA ASN A 139 3.77 4.22 17.94
C ASN A 139 2.44 3.46 17.97
N ALA A 140 1.42 3.92 17.23
CA ALA A 140 0.15 3.22 17.11
C ALA A 140 0.31 1.86 16.44
N ALA A 141 1.04 1.81 15.31
CA ALA A 141 1.36 0.57 14.62
C ALA A 141 2.12 -0.41 15.53
N ALA A 142 3.16 0.05 16.22
CA ALA A 142 3.96 -0.77 17.13
C ALA A 142 3.14 -1.30 18.32
N LYS A 143 2.29 -0.45 18.91
CA LYS A 143 1.37 -0.86 19.98
C LYS A 143 0.40 -1.93 19.49
N TRP A 144 -0.20 -1.76 18.31
CA TRP A 144 -1.09 -2.77 17.75
C TRP A 144 -0.34 -4.09 17.47
N ILE A 145 0.86 -4.03 16.88
CA ILE A 145 1.70 -5.21 16.66
C ILE A 145 1.95 -5.95 17.97
N ALA A 146 2.30 -5.25 19.05
CA ALA A 146 2.55 -5.88 20.36
C ALA A 146 1.32 -6.64 20.87
N THR A 147 0.11 -6.09 20.72
CA THR A 147 -1.12 -6.79 21.15
C THR A 147 -1.41 -8.05 20.35
N GLN A 148 -0.92 -8.16 19.11
CA GLN A 148 -1.11 -9.38 18.31
C GLN A 148 -0.35 -10.59 18.87
N PHE A 149 0.70 -10.35 19.66
CA PHE A 149 1.52 -11.40 20.29
C PHE A 149 1.19 -11.62 21.77
N GLU A 150 0.43 -10.73 22.41
CA GLU A 150 -0.01 -10.89 23.80
C GLU A 150 -1.17 -11.88 23.93
N VAL A 151 -1.94 -12.10 22.86
CA VAL A 151 -3.06 -13.06 22.81
C VAL A 151 -2.57 -14.52 22.79
N GLU A 152 -1.29 -14.77 22.56
CA GLU A 152 -0.67 -16.12 22.53
C GLU A 152 -0.01 -16.55 23.85
N LYS A 153 -0.20 -15.84 24.97
CA LYS A 153 0.22 -16.38 26.28
C LYS A 153 -0.82 -17.38 26.80
N PRO A 154 -0.48 -18.68 26.95
CA PRO A 154 -1.35 -19.65 27.61
C PRO A 154 -1.55 -19.32 29.09
#